data_AF-A0A2H9SN84-F1
#
_entry.id   AF-A0A2H9SN84-F1
#
_cell.length_a   1.000
_cell.length_b   1.000
_cell.length_c   1.000
_cell.angle_alpha   90.00
_cell.angle_beta   90.00
_cell.angle_gamma   90.00
#
_symmetry.space_group_name_H-M   'P 1'
#
loop_
_entity.id
_entity.type
_entity.pdbx_description
1 polymer ?
#
loop_
_entity_poly.entity_id
_entity_poly.type
_entity_poly.pdbx_seq_one_letter_code
_entity_poly.pdbx_strand_id
1 'polypeptide(L)'
;MTKFVITDEIKTALQQFLQENPHADLVTTYLCFVEKKFKLSPVLFPKEKMIYQSAGEAVKFLEKENKLWHEAEIKIGFSNLSVNEQTKKIYICPFTGKVFGDNTHPNPQDAIYDWVSKCPENTERVGGLRVKRFFVSEDPEVIKSYMSKTKAKESITKAVFSSVLSGKLFSSKNSVIQDFEKNYLKKLSLVEVQNQNRFQIEEGFLAFIQKQLEEDKITAFVESLAEIEEFSPFVEQWIE
;
A
#
# COMPACT_ATOMS: atom_id res chain seq x y z
N MET A 1 -20.83 -17.70 39.31
CA MET A 1 -20.37 -16.59 38.47
C MET A 1 -19.05 -16.99 37.83
N THR A 2 -18.85 -16.74 36.54
CA THR A 2 -17.60 -17.06 35.84
C THR A 2 -16.55 -16.00 36.16
N LYS A 3 -15.62 -16.35 37.05
CA LYS A 3 -14.50 -15.50 37.44
C LYS A 3 -13.48 -15.39 36.30
N PHE A 4 -12.94 -14.20 36.06
CA PHE A 4 -11.90 -14.04 35.05
C PHE A 4 -10.53 -14.42 35.61
N VAL A 5 -9.78 -15.18 34.82
CA VAL A 5 -8.36 -15.43 35.10
C VAL A 5 -7.57 -14.26 34.54
N ILE A 6 -7.02 -13.42 35.41
CA ILE A 6 -6.12 -12.34 35.04
C ILE A 6 -4.72 -12.93 35.01
N THR A 7 -4.16 -13.10 33.80
CA THR A 7 -2.79 -13.58 33.62
C THR A 7 -1.78 -12.50 33.96
N ASP A 8 -0.54 -12.87 34.25
CA ASP A 8 0.54 -11.91 34.55
C ASP A 8 0.78 -10.89 33.42
N GLU A 9 0.65 -11.33 32.16
CA GLU A 9 0.73 -10.45 30.99
C GLU A 9 -0.35 -9.37 31.01
N ILE A 10 -1.60 -9.76 31.31
CA ILE A 10 -2.74 -8.83 31.38
C ILE A 10 -2.60 -7.93 32.62
N LYS A 11 -2.19 -8.49 33.76
CA LYS A 11 -1.93 -7.73 35.00
C LYS A 11 -0.91 -6.62 34.74
N THR A 12 0.22 -6.96 34.12
CA THR A 12 1.28 -6.00 33.79
C THR A 12 0.77 -4.92 32.83
N ALA A 13 0.03 -5.30 31.80
CA ALA A 13 -0.53 -4.36 30.84
C ALA A 13 -1.56 -3.40 31.48
N LEU A 14 -2.41 -3.91 32.37
CA LEU A 14 -3.40 -3.10 33.10
C LEU A 14 -2.74 -2.16 34.11
N GLN A 15 -1.72 -2.63 34.84
CA GLN A 15 -0.94 -1.78 35.73
C GLN A 15 -0.29 -0.63 34.99
N GLN A 16 0.37 -0.91 33.87
CA GLN A 16 0.97 0.13 33.04
C GLN A 16 -0.09 1.13 32.53
N PHE A 17 -1.23 0.62 32.05
CA PHE A 17 -2.32 1.45 31.57
C PHE A 17 -2.87 2.39 32.67
N LEU A 18 -3.09 1.88 33.88
CA LEU A 18 -3.60 2.66 35.01
C LEU A 18 -2.56 3.63 35.59
N GLN A 19 -1.27 3.31 35.50
CA GLN A 19 -0.20 4.25 35.85
C GLN A 19 -0.12 5.42 34.87
N GLU A 20 -0.30 5.16 33.58
CA GLU A 20 -0.35 6.21 32.55
C GLU A 20 -1.66 7.00 32.58
N ASN A 21 -2.75 6.38 33.06
CA ASN A 21 -4.10 6.95 33.10
C ASN A 21 -4.73 6.79 34.50
N PRO A 22 -4.24 7.53 35.52
CA PRO A 22 -4.65 7.35 36.92
C PRO A 22 -6.12 7.69 37.20
N HIS A 23 -6.81 8.38 36.28
CA HIS A 23 -8.23 8.72 36.37
C HIS A 23 -9.09 7.93 35.37
N ALA A 24 -8.59 6.82 34.83
CA ALA A 24 -9.37 5.96 33.95
C ALA A 24 -10.59 5.42 34.69
N ASP A 25 -11.77 5.54 34.06
CA ASP A 25 -12.99 4.95 34.58
C ASP A 25 -13.01 3.41 34.40
N LEU A 26 -13.99 2.78 35.06
CA LEU A 26 -14.17 1.34 35.02
C LEU A 26 -14.35 0.81 33.58
N VAL A 27 -15.14 1.49 32.77
CA VAL A 27 -15.47 1.05 31.41
C VAL A 27 -14.24 1.11 30.52
N THR A 28 -13.48 2.19 30.58
CA THR A 28 -12.23 2.41 29.84
C THR A 28 -11.20 1.36 30.20
N THR A 29 -11.04 1.09 31.50
CA THR A 29 -10.11 0.07 31.99
C THR A 29 -10.56 -1.33 31.57
N TYR A 30 -11.86 -1.60 31.61
CA TYR A 30 -12.44 -2.84 31.15
C TYR A 30 -12.25 -3.05 29.64
N LEU A 31 -12.42 -2.01 28.82
CA LEU A 31 -12.14 -2.10 27.38
C LEU A 31 -10.67 -2.39 27.09
N CYS A 32 -9.74 -1.81 27.87
CA CYS A 32 -8.32 -2.16 27.80
C CYS A 32 -8.10 -3.65 28.11
N PHE A 33 -8.72 -4.17 29.18
CA PHE A 33 -8.69 -5.59 29.52
C PHE A 33 -9.22 -6.48 28.38
N VAL A 34 -10.38 -6.14 27.81
CA VAL A 34 -10.99 -6.88 26.70
C VAL A 34 -10.07 -6.88 25.47
N GLU A 35 -9.48 -5.73 25.14
CA GLU A 35 -8.52 -5.63 24.03
C GLU A 35 -7.35 -6.61 24.21
N LYS A 36 -6.75 -6.66 25.40
CA LYS A 36 -5.60 -7.55 25.67
C LYS A 36 -6.03 -9.01 25.74
N LYS A 37 -7.11 -9.32 26.45
CA LYS A 37 -7.63 -10.68 26.64
C LYS A 37 -7.95 -11.35 25.30
N PHE A 38 -8.56 -10.63 24.38
CA PHE A 38 -8.95 -11.16 23.06
C PHE A 38 -7.93 -10.83 21.96
N LYS A 39 -6.79 -10.22 22.31
CA LYS A 39 -5.71 -9.81 21.38
C LYS A 39 -6.27 -9.00 20.20
N LEU A 40 -7.18 -8.09 20.49
CA LEU A 40 -7.81 -7.25 19.48
C LEU A 40 -6.79 -6.26 18.92
N SER A 41 -6.91 -5.98 17.62
CA SER A 41 -6.09 -4.97 16.96
C SER A 41 -6.95 -4.12 16.03
N PRO A 42 -7.89 -3.33 16.59
CA PRO A 42 -8.82 -2.56 15.77
C PRO A 42 -8.11 -1.65 14.78
N VAL A 43 -8.69 -1.52 13.59
CA VAL A 43 -8.17 -0.69 12.52
C VAL A 43 -9.27 0.16 11.91
N LEU A 44 -9.01 1.44 11.73
CA LEU A 44 -9.83 2.35 10.96
C LEU A 44 -9.38 2.35 9.51
N PHE A 45 -10.33 2.19 8.60
CA PHE A 45 -10.15 2.49 7.19
C PHE A 45 -10.77 3.86 6.85
N PRO A 46 -9.97 4.94 6.75
CA PRO A 46 -10.50 6.30 6.66
C PRO A 46 -11.35 6.58 5.41
N LYS A 47 -11.03 5.91 4.29
CA LYS A 47 -11.72 6.12 3.01
C LYS A 47 -13.20 5.74 3.08
N GLU A 48 -13.51 4.61 3.71
CA GLU A 48 -14.90 4.15 3.92
C GLU A 48 -15.47 4.57 5.28
N LYS A 49 -14.67 5.25 6.11
CA LYS A 49 -15.06 5.63 7.46
C LYS A 49 -15.53 4.45 8.32
N MET A 50 -14.91 3.28 8.12
CA MET A 50 -15.28 2.03 8.77
C MET A 50 -14.16 1.54 9.70
N ILE A 51 -14.52 1.05 10.88
CA ILE A 51 -13.62 0.44 11.87
C ILE A 51 -13.85 -1.07 11.86
N TYR A 52 -12.77 -1.82 11.70
CA TYR A 52 -12.76 -3.28 11.70
C TYR A 52 -12.04 -3.80 12.95
N GLN A 53 -12.38 -5.02 13.37
CA GLN A 53 -11.75 -5.69 14.52
C GLN A 53 -10.24 -5.92 14.32
N SER A 54 -9.82 -6.16 13.08
CA SER A 54 -8.41 -6.36 12.70
C SER A 54 -8.17 -6.02 11.24
N ALA A 55 -6.90 -5.87 10.87
CA ALA A 55 -6.47 -5.73 9.48
C ALA A 55 -6.95 -6.91 8.60
N GLY A 56 -6.88 -8.13 9.12
CA GLY A 56 -7.33 -9.33 8.40
C GLY A 56 -8.83 -9.33 8.12
N GLU A 57 -9.66 -8.87 9.07
CA GLU A 57 -11.10 -8.75 8.85
C GLU A 57 -11.43 -7.64 7.84
N ALA A 58 -10.71 -6.52 7.87
CA ALA A 58 -10.86 -5.47 6.85
C ALA A 58 -10.54 -6.00 5.44
N VAL A 59 -9.46 -6.79 5.30
CA VAL A 59 -9.07 -7.41 4.03
C VAL A 59 -10.14 -8.37 3.54
N LYS A 60 -10.63 -9.28 4.39
CA LYS A 60 -11.70 -10.23 4.03
C LYS A 60 -12.95 -9.52 3.56
N PHE A 61 -13.37 -8.47 4.26
CA PHE A 61 -14.56 -7.69 3.92
C PHE A 61 -14.39 -7.02 2.54
N LEU A 62 -13.29 -6.31 2.34
CA LEU A 62 -13.01 -5.60 1.08
C LEU A 62 -12.76 -6.53 -0.11
N GLU A 63 -12.19 -7.71 0.13
CA GLU A 63 -11.99 -8.73 -0.91
C GLU A 63 -13.33 -9.33 -1.34
N LYS A 64 -14.24 -9.62 -0.41
CA LYS A 64 -15.60 -10.10 -0.71
C LYS A 64 -16.38 -9.09 -1.56
N GLU A 65 -16.14 -7.80 -1.38
CA GLU A 65 -16.77 -6.73 -2.15
C GLU A 65 -15.99 -6.34 -3.43
N ASN A 66 -14.89 -7.02 -3.76
CA ASN A 66 -13.99 -6.67 -4.89
C ASN A 66 -13.47 -5.23 -4.85
N LYS A 67 -13.31 -4.65 -3.65
CA LYS A 67 -12.87 -3.25 -3.45
C LYS A 67 -11.38 -3.10 -3.16
N LEU A 68 -10.64 -4.20 -3.06
CA LEU A 68 -9.22 -4.17 -2.72
C LEU A 68 -8.33 -4.12 -3.98
N TRP A 69 -8.60 -4.99 -4.95
CA TRP A 69 -7.82 -5.10 -6.19
C TRP A 69 -8.65 -5.64 -7.36
N HIS A 70 -8.13 -5.44 -8.56
CA HIS A 70 -8.60 -6.08 -9.79
C HIS A 70 -7.43 -6.81 -10.46
N GLU A 71 -7.71 -7.98 -11.03
CA GLU A 71 -6.75 -8.70 -11.85
C GLU A 71 -6.72 -8.09 -13.26
N ALA A 72 -5.53 -7.83 -13.77
CA ALA A 72 -5.30 -7.25 -15.08
C ALA A 72 -4.09 -7.93 -15.75
N GLU A 73 -4.10 -7.98 -17.08
CA GLU A 73 -2.93 -8.44 -17.82
C GLU A 73 -2.16 -7.26 -18.38
N ILE A 74 -0.84 -7.26 -18.16
CA ILE A 74 0.05 -6.30 -18.80
C ILE A 74 0.95 -7.00 -19.81
N LYS A 75 1.16 -6.33 -20.94
CA LYS A 75 2.15 -6.72 -21.94
C LYS A 75 3.42 -5.93 -21.72
N ILE A 76 4.44 -6.59 -21.19
CA ILE A 76 5.76 -6.00 -20.96
C ILE A 76 6.52 -6.08 -22.29
N GLY A 77 6.59 -4.96 -23.00
CA GLY A 77 7.37 -4.82 -24.22
C GLY A 77 8.84 -4.56 -23.91
N PHE A 78 9.74 -5.24 -24.61
CA PHE A 78 11.16 -4.90 -24.64
C PHE A 78 11.39 -3.96 -25.83
N SER A 79 11.38 -2.65 -25.57
CA SER A 79 11.65 -1.60 -26.58
C SER A 79 13.14 -1.24 -26.56
N ASN A 80 13.86 -0.96 -27.65
CA ASN A 80 13.51 -0.91 -29.08
C ASN A 80 14.79 -1.19 -29.87
N LEU A 81 14.68 -1.97 -30.95
CA LEU A 81 15.70 -1.92 -31.98
C LEU A 81 15.62 -0.55 -32.66
N SER A 82 16.74 0.16 -32.75
CA SER A 82 16.85 1.40 -33.52
C SER A 82 16.58 1.21 -35.02
N VAL A 83 16.75 -0.01 -35.52
CA VAL A 83 16.62 -0.40 -36.92
C VAL A 83 16.08 -1.83 -36.94
N ASN A 84 15.07 -2.11 -37.77
CA ASN A 84 14.48 -3.44 -37.95
C ASN A 84 14.46 -3.83 -39.45
N GLU A 85 13.97 -5.03 -39.76
CA GLU A 85 13.95 -5.55 -41.14
C GLU A 85 13.10 -4.72 -42.12
N GLN A 86 12.14 -3.94 -41.60
CA GLN A 86 11.26 -3.09 -42.39
C GLN A 86 11.80 -1.65 -42.55
N THR A 87 12.91 -1.30 -41.88
CA THR A 87 13.53 0.02 -41.96
C THR A 87 14.11 0.23 -43.35
N LYS A 88 13.66 1.27 -44.05
CA LYS A 88 14.17 1.63 -45.39
C LYS A 88 15.12 2.81 -45.36
N LYS A 89 15.06 3.59 -44.28
CA LYS A 89 15.81 4.82 -44.11
C LYS A 89 16.20 4.98 -42.66
N ILE A 90 17.43 5.40 -42.44
CA ILE A 90 17.96 5.67 -41.10
C ILE A 90 18.42 7.10 -40.96
N TYR A 91 18.25 7.62 -39.76
CA TYR A 91 18.68 8.93 -39.32
C TYR A 91 19.76 8.73 -38.25
N ILE A 92 20.96 9.26 -38.50
CA ILE A 92 22.13 9.07 -37.65
C ILE A 92 22.52 10.41 -37.02
N CYS A 93 22.59 10.43 -35.69
CA CYS A 93 23.17 11.53 -34.94
C CYS A 93 24.67 11.62 -35.25
N PRO A 94 25.17 12.73 -35.80
CA PRO A 94 26.55 12.84 -36.25
C PRO A 94 27.53 13.03 -35.08
N PHE A 95 27.01 13.34 -33.89
CA PHE A 95 27.81 13.52 -32.68
C PHE A 95 28.02 12.18 -31.96
N THR A 96 26.93 11.48 -31.66
CA THR A 96 26.96 10.25 -30.84
C THR A 96 26.91 8.95 -31.66
N GLY A 97 26.73 9.03 -32.98
CA GLY A 97 26.48 7.86 -33.84
C GLY A 97 25.15 7.14 -33.60
N LYS A 98 24.25 7.71 -32.79
CA LYS A 98 22.95 7.08 -32.46
C LYS A 98 22.05 7.04 -33.68
N VAL A 99 21.44 5.88 -33.96
CA VAL A 99 20.62 5.65 -35.16
C VAL A 99 19.14 5.55 -34.82
N PHE A 100 18.30 6.04 -35.72
CA PHE A 100 16.84 5.99 -35.66
C PHE A 100 16.31 5.55 -37.03
N GLY A 101 15.57 4.44 -37.08
CA GLY A 101 14.91 3.97 -38.30
C GLY A 101 13.61 4.73 -38.57
N ASP A 102 13.27 4.89 -39.84
CA ASP A 102 12.09 5.57 -40.35
C ASP A 102 10.74 4.99 -39.89
N ASN A 103 10.74 3.79 -39.33
CA ASN A 103 9.55 3.06 -38.90
C ASN A 103 9.56 2.68 -37.41
N THR A 104 10.58 3.09 -36.66
CA THR A 104 10.74 2.71 -35.23
C THR A 104 10.11 3.71 -34.27
N HIS A 105 9.72 4.88 -34.77
CA HIS A 105 9.07 5.96 -34.02
C HIS A 105 7.89 6.50 -34.83
N PRO A 106 6.82 7.01 -34.20
CA PRO A 106 5.70 7.63 -34.92
C PRO A 106 6.13 8.79 -35.83
N ASN A 107 7.08 9.60 -35.38
CA ASN A 107 7.79 10.58 -36.21
C ASN A 107 9.31 10.48 -35.95
N PRO A 108 10.07 9.81 -36.82
CA PRO A 108 11.51 9.59 -36.67
C PRO A 108 12.33 10.89 -36.65
N GLN A 109 11.92 11.89 -37.42
CA GLN A 109 12.62 13.17 -37.49
C GLN A 109 12.51 13.93 -36.16
N ASP A 110 11.30 13.99 -35.59
CA ASP A 110 11.10 14.63 -34.28
C ASP A 110 11.90 13.92 -33.19
N ALA A 111 11.94 12.59 -33.21
CA ALA A 111 12.69 11.80 -32.24
C ALA A 111 14.20 12.10 -32.28
N ILE A 112 14.80 12.22 -33.48
CA ILE A 112 16.21 12.61 -33.60
C ILE A 112 16.43 14.09 -33.30
N TYR A 113 15.49 14.97 -33.66
CA TYR A 113 15.56 16.40 -33.33
C TYR A 113 15.57 16.63 -31.81
N ASP A 114 14.70 15.93 -31.07
CA ASP A 114 14.66 15.96 -29.61
C ASP A 114 15.95 15.43 -29.00
N TRP A 115 16.49 14.35 -29.58
CA TRP A 115 17.75 13.77 -29.13
C TRP A 115 18.94 14.73 -29.33
N VAL A 116 19.12 15.26 -30.53
CA VAL A 116 20.24 16.16 -30.88
C VAL A 116 20.19 17.46 -30.06
N SER A 117 18.99 17.92 -29.70
CA SER A 117 18.81 19.09 -28.83
C SER A 117 19.31 18.84 -27.40
N LYS A 118 19.14 17.63 -26.88
CA LYS A 118 19.54 17.22 -25.52
C LYS A 118 20.93 16.59 -25.46
N CYS A 119 21.53 16.28 -26.61
CA CYS A 119 22.80 15.59 -26.73
C CYS A 119 23.95 16.36 -26.05
N PRO A 120 24.65 15.75 -25.06
CA PRO A 120 25.76 16.41 -24.38
C PRO A 120 26.98 16.62 -25.29
N GLU A 121 27.19 15.73 -26.26
CA GLU A 121 28.30 15.80 -27.24
C GLU A 121 28.08 16.81 -28.36
N ASN A 122 26.86 17.38 -28.48
CA ASN A 122 26.57 18.46 -29.43
C ASN A 122 26.97 19.81 -28.83
N THR A 123 28.18 20.25 -29.17
CA THR A 123 28.76 21.55 -28.77
C THR A 123 28.52 22.65 -29.82
N GLU A 124 28.07 22.28 -31.01
CA GLU A 124 27.86 23.22 -32.11
C GLU A 124 26.60 24.08 -31.88
N ARG A 125 26.75 25.41 -32.05
CA ARG A 125 25.65 26.37 -31.89
C ARG A 125 25.55 27.33 -33.06
N VAL A 126 24.32 27.65 -33.46
CA VAL A 126 23.98 28.69 -34.43
C VAL A 126 22.90 29.58 -33.80
N GLY A 127 23.17 30.88 -33.69
CA GLY A 127 22.25 31.82 -33.02
C GLY A 127 21.99 31.51 -31.54
N GLY A 128 22.96 30.91 -30.83
CA GLY A 128 22.85 30.52 -29.42
C GLY A 128 22.13 29.17 -29.17
N LEU A 129 21.46 28.61 -30.18
CA LEU A 129 20.79 27.31 -30.13
C LEU A 129 21.70 26.19 -30.66
N ARG A 130 21.55 24.97 -30.11
CA ARG A 130 22.27 23.79 -30.59
C ARG A 130 21.89 23.47 -32.03
N VAL A 131 22.88 23.15 -32.85
CA VAL A 131 22.67 22.77 -34.25
C VAL A 131 21.91 21.47 -34.33
N LYS A 132 20.84 21.46 -35.13
CA LYS A 132 19.94 20.34 -35.31
C LYS A 132 20.17 19.66 -36.67
N ARG A 133 21.32 19.01 -36.82
CA ARG A 133 21.69 18.28 -38.05
C ARG A 133 21.77 16.78 -37.77
N PHE A 134 21.43 15.98 -38.78
CA PHE A 134 21.60 14.54 -38.76
C PHE A 134 21.95 14.02 -40.15
N PHE A 135 22.67 12.91 -40.18
CA PHE A 135 22.96 12.20 -41.41
C PHE A 135 21.78 11.28 -41.75
N VAL A 136 21.44 11.23 -43.02
CA VAL A 136 20.32 10.43 -43.53
C VAL A 136 20.91 9.42 -44.50
N SER A 137 20.66 8.14 -44.27
CA SER A 137 21.09 7.06 -45.16
C SER A 137 19.91 6.19 -45.57
N GLU A 138 19.87 5.87 -46.87
CA GLU A 138 18.96 4.90 -47.48
C GLU A 138 19.75 3.69 -48.02
N ASP A 139 21.06 3.62 -47.70
CA ASP A 139 21.94 2.54 -48.14
C ASP A 139 21.60 1.23 -47.41
N PRO A 140 21.16 0.17 -48.13
CA PRO A 140 20.80 -1.10 -47.53
C PRO A 140 21.93 -1.78 -46.74
N GLU A 141 23.19 -1.60 -47.12
CA GLU A 141 24.34 -2.21 -46.43
C GLU A 141 24.58 -1.54 -45.08
N VAL A 142 24.54 -0.20 -45.06
CA VAL A 142 24.65 0.60 -43.83
C VAL A 142 23.49 0.29 -42.90
N ILE A 143 22.25 0.24 -43.41
CA ILE A 143 21.06 -0.10 -42.61
C ILE A 143 21.20 -1.49 -41.99
N LYS A 144 21.63 -2.49 -42.78
CA LYS A 144 21.89 -3.85 -42.27
C LYS A 144 22.93 -3.90 -41.16
N SER A 145 23.95 -3.05 -41.23
CA SER A 145 24.99 -2.97 -40.19
C SER A 145 24.46 -2.52 -38.82
N TYR A 146 23.38 -1.74 -38.80
CA TYR A 146 22.75 -1.22 -37.58
C TYR A 146 21.59 -2.08 -37.07
N MET A 147 21.16 -3.10 -37.81
CA MET A 147 20.21 -4.09 -37.29
C MET A 147 20.87 -4.89 -36.17
N SER A 148 20.20 -5.01 -35.03
CA SER A 148 20.67 -5.87 -33.94
C SER A 148 20.81 -7.30 -34.44
N LYS A 149 22.00 -7.87 -34.23
CA LYS A 149 22.28 -9.28 -34.53
C LYS A 149 21.55 -10.24 -33.59
N THR A 150 20.99 -9.74 -32.49
CA THR A 150 20.23 -10.51 -31.53
C THR A 150 18.73 -10.22 -31.72
N LYS A 151 17.92 -11.27 -31.90
CA LYS A 151 16.46 -11.14 -31.97
C LYS A 151 15.94 -10.41 -30.73
N ALA A 152 15.01 -9.47 -30.94
CA ALA A 152 14.33 -8.80 -29.85
C ALA A 152 13.66 -9.85 -28.94
N LYS A 153 13.78 -9.67 -27.62
CA LYS A 153 13.04 -10.52 -26.68
C LYS A 153 11.56 -10.30 -26.92
N GLU A 154 10.83 -11.40 -27.09
CA GLU A 154 9.37 -11.34 -27.22
C GLU A 154 8.77 -10.67 -25.98
N SER A 155 7.71 -9.90 -26.21
CA SER A 155 6.96 -9.29 -25.12
C SER A 155 6.43 -10.37 -24.19
N ILE A 156 6.56 -10.15 -22.88
CA ILE A 156 6.03 -11.08 -21.88
C ILE A 156 4.67 -10.54 -21.42
N THR A 157 3.63 -11.36 -21.54
CA THR A 157 2.34 -11.08 -20.89
C THR A 157 2.40 -11.58 -19.45
N LYS A 158 1.98 -10.76 -18.50
CA LYS A 158 1.94 -11.14 -17.09
C LYS A 158 0.66 -10.65 -16.43
N ALA A 159 -0.01 -11.54 -15.70
CA ALA A 159 -1.09 -11.17 -14.80
C ALA A 159 -0.53 -10.35 -13.63
N VAL A 160 -1.17 -9.22 -13.35
CA VAL A 160 -0.86 -8.29 -12.28
C VAL A 160 -2.14 -7.90 -11.55
N PHE A 161 -1.97 -7.36 -10.34
CA PHE A 161 -3.07 -6.93 -9.49
C PHE A 161 -3.02 -5.42 -9.37
N SER A 162 -4.05 -4.75 -9.86
CA SER A 162 -4.21 -3.30 -9.74
C SER A 162 -4.93 -2.97 -8.44
N SER A 163 -4.32 -2.15 -7.58
CA SER A 163 -4.96 -1.65 -6.36
C SER A 163 -6.08 -0.67 -6.70
N VAL A 164 -7.29 -0.93 -6.19
CA VAL A 164 -8.45 -0.02 -6.37
C VAL A 164 -8.22 1.32 -5.66
N LEU A 165 -7.34 1.37 -4.65
CA LEU A 165 -7.11 2.55 -3.84
C LEU A 165 -6.08 3.50 -4.44
N SER A 166 -5.03 2.97 -5.07
CA SER A 166 -3.91 3.75 -5.61
C SER A 166 -3.71 3.67 -7.11
N GLY A 167 -4.31 2.67 -7.78
CA GLY A 167 -4.00 2.33 -9.17
C GLY A 167 -2.62 1.71 -9.37
N LYS A 168 -1.84 1.47 -8.30
CA LYS A 168 -0.54 0.78 -8.41
C LYS A 168 -0.74 -0.66 -8.85
N LEU A 169 0.16 -1.15 -9.71
CA LEU A 169 0.21 -2.53 -10.16
C LEU A 169 1.17 -3.34 -9.31
N PHE A 170 0.72 -4.50 -8.85
CA PHE A 170 1.48 -5.43 -8.04
C PHE A 170 1.60 -6.78 -8.73
N SER A 171 2.70 -7.49 -8.46
CA SER A 171 2.94 -8.83 -9.01
C SER A 171 2.15 -9.93 -8.31
N SER A 172 1.59 -9.67 -7.13
CA SER A 172 0.83 -10.64 -6.33
C SER A 172 -0.25 -9.96 -5.49
N LYS A 173 -1.32 -10.71 -5.15
CA LYS A 173 -2.38 -10.27 -4.21
C LYS A 173 -1.81 -9.89 -2.84
N ASN A 174 -0.89 -10.70 -2.32
CA ASN A 174 -0.27 -10.47 -1.01
C ASN A 174 0.46 -9.12 -0.96
N SER A 175 1.09 -8.71 -2.06
CA SER A 175 1.75 -7.40 -2.13
C SER A 175 0.74 -6.25 -2.08
N VAL A 176 -0.46 -6.42 -2.66
CA VAL A 176 -1.55 -5.43 -2.51
C VAL A 176 -2.02 -5.36 -1.06
N ILE A 177 -2.23 -6.52 -0.43
CA ILE A 177 -2.68 -6.59 0.97
C ILE A 177 -1.66 -5.92 1.90
N GLN A 178 -0.37 -6.19 1.73
CA GLN A 178 0.68 -5.54 2.53
C GLN A 178 0.73 -4.03 2.33
N ASP A 179 0.59 -3.54 1.10
CA ASP A 179 0.50 -2.10 0.82
C ASP A 179 -0.75 -1.48 1.46
N PHE A 180 -1.87 -2.20 1.41
CA PHE A 180 -3.14 -1.82 2.05
C PHE A 180 -2.98 -1.66 3.56
N GLU A 181 -2.52 -2.72 4.25
CA GLU A 181 -2.37 -2.74 5.70
C GLU A 181 -1.41 -1.67 6.21
N LYS A 182 -0.34 -1.41 5.45
CA LYS A 182 0.69 -0.44 5.83
C LYS A 182 0.27 1.01 5.63
N ASN A 183 -0.43 1.31 4.54
CA ASN A 183 -0.61 2.69 4.08
C ASN A 183 -2.05 3.22 4.21
N TYR A 184 -3.04 2.34 4.39
CA TYR A 184 -4.46 2.73 4.33
C TYR A 184 -5.24 2.42 5.59
N LEU A 185 -4.67 1.64 6.51
CA LEU A 185 -5.26 1.33 7.81
C LEU A 185 -4.58 2.13 8.91
N LYS A 186 -5.38 2.72 9.80
CA LYS A 186 -4.91 3.35 11.04
C LYS A 186 -5.24 2.44 12.22
N LYS A 187 -4.24 2.05 12.99
CA LYS A 187 -4.45 1.28 14.24
C LYS A 187 -5.19 2.13 15.26
N LEU A 188 -6.10 1.50 15.98
CA LEU A 188 -6.85 2.08 17.09
C LEU A 188 -6.85 1.10 18.27
N SER A 189 -6.90 1.63 19.48
CA SER A 189 -7.29 0.90 20.69
C SER A 189 -8.80 0.78 20.80
N LEU A 190 -9.29 -0.15 21.60
CA LEU A 190 -10.72 -0.34 21.84
C LEU A 190 -11.35 0.88 22.53
N VAL A 191 -10.59 1.57 23.38
CA VAL A 191 -10.97 2.85 24.01
C VAL A 191 -11.15 3.95 22.95
N GLU A 192 -10.22 4.04 21.99
CA GLU A 192 -10.36 5.00 20.90
C GLU A 192 -11.59 4.70 20.03
N VAL A 193 -11.89 3.42 19.79
CA VAL A 193 -13.07 2.99 19.02
C VAL A 193 -14.36 3.48 19.67
N GLN A 194 -14.51 3.34 20.99
CA GLN A 194 -15.70 3.84 21.71
C GLN A 194 -15.90 5.35 21.55
N ASN A 195 -14.79 6.10 21.51
CA ASN A 195 -14.82 7.56 21.40
C ASN A 195 -15.02 8.07 19.95
N GLN A 196 -15.08 7.19 18.94
CA GLN A 196 -15.28 7.58 17.54
C GLN A 196 -16.76 7.70 17.15
N ASN A 197 -17.31 8.91 17.22
CA ASN A 197 -18.67 9.18 16.75
C ASN A 197 -18.82 9.39 15.23
N ARG A 198 -17.68 9.53 14.51
CA ARG A 198 -17.66 9.90 13.07
C ARG A 198 -17.50 8.70 12.13
N PHE A 199 -17.19 7.54 12.68
CA PHE A 199 -16.87 6.33 11.94
C PHE A 199 -17.86 5.23 12.32
N GLN A 200 -18.19 4.37 11.35
CA GLN A 200 -19.02 3.20 11.58
C GLN A 200 -18.14 2.06 12.08
N ILE A 201 -18.67 1.24 12.98
CA ILE A 201 -18.03 -0.01 13.42
C ILE A 201 -18.66 -1.13 12.61
N GLU A 202 -17.83 -2.00 12.04
CA GLU A 202 -18.29 -3.19 11.33
C GLU A 202 -19.23 -4.02 12.22
N GLU A 203 -20.33 -4.52 11.66
CA GLU A 203 -21.45 -5.08 12.44
C GLU A 203 -21.05 -6.24 13.34
N GLY A 204 -20.21 -7.16 12.84
CA GLY A 204 -19.70 -8.28 13.62
C GLY A 204 -18.84 -7.81 14.80
N PHE A 205 -17.99 -6.81 14.57
CA PHE A 205 -17.17 -6.21 15.61
C PHE A 205 -18.01 -5.43 16.64
N LEU A 206 -19.02 -4.68 16.19
CA LEU A 206 -19.95 -3.98 17.07
C LEU A 206 -20.72 -4.96 17.97
N ALA A 207 -21.23 -6.04 17.39
CA ALA A 207 -21.93 -7.08 18.14
C ALA A 207 -21.00 -7.76 19.17
N PHE A 208 -19.73 -7.96 18.82
CA PHE A 208 -18.72 -8.45 19.76
C PHE A 208 -18.54 -7.49 20.94
N ILE A 209 -18.36 -6.18 20.68
CA ILE A 209 -18.17 -5.17 21.74
C ILE A 209 -19.39 -5.12 22.66
N GLN A 210 -20.58 -5.05 22.09
CA GLN A 210 -21.84 -5.03 22.85
C GLN A 210 -21.97 -6.25 23.76
N LYS A 211 -21.62 -7.43 23.26
CA LYS A 211 -21.60 -8.66 24.05
C LYS A 211 -20.59 -8.63 25.19
N GLN A 212 -19.47 -7.93 25.07
CA GLN A 212 -18.51 -7.83 26.18
C GLN A 212 -18.92 -6.78 27.22
N LEU A 213 -19.67 -5.75 26.84
CA LEU A 213 -20.13 -4.67 27.73
C LEU A 213 -21.38 -5.03 28.57
N GLU A 214 -21.68 -6.31 28.75
CA GLU A 214 -22.76 -6.77 29.63
C GLU A 214 -22.36 -6.60 31.11
N GLU A 215 -23.33 -6.21 31.96
CA GLU A 215 -23.10 -5.86 33.36
C GLU A 215 -22.44 -7.00 34.15
N ASP A 216 -22.91 -8.23 33.94
CA ASP A 216 -22.39 -9.44 34.59
C ASP A 216 -20.89 -9.65 34.32
N LYS A 217 -20.42 -9.31 33.12
CA LYS A 217 -19.00 -9.38 32.76
C LYS A 217 -18.19 -8.26 33.39
N ILE A 218 -18.73 -7.06 33.46
CA ILE A 218 -18.04 -5.93 34.12
C ILE A 218 -17.92 -6.23 35.61
N THR A 219 -18.99 -6.71 36.26
CA THR A 219 -18.97 -7.13 37.67
C THR A 219 -17.92 -8.23 37.90
N ALA A 220 -17.91 -9.29 37.07
CA ALA A 220 -16.92 -10.35 37.18
C ALA A 220 -15.47 -9.84 37.02
N PHE A 221 -15.25 -8.80 36.23
CA PHE A 221 -13.95 -8.15 36.10
C PHE A 221 -13.54 -7.39 37.36
N VAL A 222 -14.43 -6.58 37.92
CA VAL A 222 -14.18 -5.86 39.18
C VAL A 222 -13.88 -6.84 40.31
N GLU A 223 -14.69 -7.88 40.47
CA GLU A 223 -14.46 -8.94 41.46
C GLU A 223 -13.11 -9.62 41.29
N SER A 224 -12.69 -9.87 40.04
CA SER A 224 -11.40 -10.50 39.76
C SER A 224 -10.22 -9.57 40.04
N LEU A 225 -10.38 -8.25 39.84
CA LEU A 225 -9.35 -7.26 40.19
C LEU A 225 -9.27 -6.99 41.69
N ALA A 226 -10.38 -7.04 42.41
CA ALA A 226 -10.44 -6.81 43.85
C ALA A 226 -9.60 -7.81 44.66
N GLU A 227 -9.34 -8.99 44.10
CA GLU A 227 -8.47 -10.00 44.72
C GLU A 227 -6.98 -9.75 44.55
N ILE A 228 -6.60 -8.76 43.74
CA ILE A 228 -5.23 -8.40 43.44
C ILE A 228 -4.92 -7.09 44.18
N GLU A 229 -4.12 -7.18 45.24
CA GLU A 229 -3.82 -6.04 46.14
C GLU A 229 -3.35 -4.78 45.38
N GLU A 230 -2.59 -4.94 44.29
CA GLU A 230 -2.08 -3.82 43.51
C GLU A 230 -3.15 -3.00 42.79
N PHE A 231 -4.37 -3.55 42.63
CA PHE A 231 -5.49 -2.84 42.01
C PHE A 231 -6.53 -2.32 43.01
N SER A 232 -6.40 -2.62 44.31
CA SER A 232 -7.35 -2.17 45.36
C SER A 232 -7.68 -0.67 45.29
N PRO A 233 -6.70 0.24 45.15
CA PRO A 233 -6.98 1.68 45.13
C PRO A 233 -7.88 2.12 43.96
N PHE A 234 -7.77 1.44 42.82
CA PHE A 234 -8.57 1.73 41.63
C PHE A 234 -9.97 1.13 41.73
N VAL A 235 -10.06 -0.09 42.29
CA VAL A 235 -11.34 -0.76 42.50
C VAL A 235 -12.21 0.01 43.49
N GLU A 236 -11.63 0.48 44.59
CA GLU A 236 -12.32 1.33 45.58
C GLU A 236 -12.88 2.60 44.90
N GLN A 237 -12.08 3.27 44.07
CA GLN A 237 -12.49 4.47 43.34
C GLN A 237 -13.66 4.24 42.37
N TRP A 238 -13.83 3.04 41.83
CA TRP A 238 -14.93 2.75 40.89
C TRP A 238 -16.22 2.32 41.56
N ILE A 239 -16.15 1.86 42.81
CA ILE A 239 -17.30 1.38 43.60
C ILE A 239 -17.91 2.51 44.43
N GLU A 240 -17.10 3.48 44.86
CA GLU A 240 -17.55 4.72 45.52
C GLU A 240 -18.25 5.70 44.56
#